data_AF-A0A1W9GPP4-F1
#
_entry.id   AF-A0A1W9GPP4-F1
#
_cell.length_a   1.000
_cell.length_b   1.000
_cell.length_c   1.000
_cell.angle_alpha   90.00
_cell.angle_beta   90.00
_cell.angle_gamma   90.00
#
_symmetry.space_group_name_H-M   'P 1'
#
loop_
_entity.id
_entity.type
_entity.pdbx_description
1 polymer ?
#
loop_
_entity_poly.entity_id
_entity_poly.type
_entity_poly.pdbx_seq_one_letter_code
_entity_poly.pdbx_strand_id
1 'polypeptide(L)'
;MEDLVIEDGATSALEITLGDFLVFINWMNQTEKSLDRAEPLPALPNLDSAKVRGWIQLVQRLEERFRRSEEKKLALEANVIAQEAQLGQLLSHLHTNIASLYENLGQVQKAEDVRRRAEALHCA
;
A
#
# COMPACT_ATOMS: atom_id res chain seq x y z
N MET A 1 -22.88 -14.87 57.49
CA MET A 1 -23.57 -15.16 56.22
C MET A 1 -23.53 -13.85 55.48
N GLU A 2 -22.48 -13.65 54.69
CA GLU A 2 -22.21 -12.39 53.99
C GLU A 2 -23.03 -12.39 52.70
N ASP A 3 -23.84 -11.34 52.52
CA ASP A 3 -24.57 -11.06 51.29
C ASP A 3 -23.60 -10.82 50.15
N LEU A 4 -23.51 -11.77 49.23
CA LEU A 4 -22.84 -11.57 47.95
C LEU A 4 -23.85 -10.91 47.00
N VAL A 5 -23.99 -9.59 47.13
CA VAL A 5 -24.62 -8.76 46.10
C VAL A 5 -23.68 -8.79 44.90
N ILE A 6 -24.01 -9.63 43.92
CA ILE A 6 -23.37 -9.59 42.60
C ILE A 6 -23.90 -8.34 41.92
N GLU A 7 -23.05 -7.31 41.84
CA GLU A 7 -23.29 -6.08 41.10
C GLU A 7 -23.72 -6.40 39.65
N ASP A 8 -24.93 -5.95 39.29
CA ASP A 8 -25.50 -5.89 37.95
C ASP A 8 -24.81 -4.80 37.10
N GLY A 9 -23.47 -4.79 37.09
CA GLY A 9 -22.65 -3.80 36.38
C GLY A 9 -22.09 -4.31 35.04
N ALA A 10 -22.20 -5.61 34.75
CA ALA A 10 -21.62 -6.22 33.55
C ALA A 10 -22.60 -6.35 32.37
N THR A 11 -23.90 -6.24 32.62
CA THR A 11 -24.97 -6.56 31.66
C THR A 11 -25.28 -5.39 30.71
N SER A 12 -25.12 -4.14 31.16
CA SER A 12 -25.43 -2.94 30.37
C SER A 12 -24.43 -2.65 29.23
N ALA A 13 -23.20 -3.20 29.31
CA ALA A 13 -22.19 -3.07 28.24
C ALA A 13 -22.43 -4.01 27.05
N LEU A 14 -23.47 -4.84 27.10
CA LEU A 14 -23.80 -5.86 26.10
C LEU A 14 -25.02 -5.53 25.23
N GLU A 15 -25.86 -4.58 25.62
CA GLU A 15 -27.07 -4.25 24.86
C GLU A 15 -26.74 -3.31 23.70
N ILE A 16 -26.44 -3.90 22.55
CA ILE A 16 -26.49 -3.16 21.28
C ILE A 16 -27.97 -2.95 20.97
N THR A 17 -28.40 -1.70 20.90
CA THR A 17 -29.78 -1.41 20.51
C THR A 17 -29.97 -1.66 19.01
N LEU A 18 -31.18 -2.02 18.60
CA LEU A 18 -31.52 -2.13 17.18
C LEU A 18 -31.27 -0.80 16.45
N GLY A 19 -31.46 0.34 17.14
CA GLY A 19 -31.15 1.67 16.62
C GLY A 19 -29.67 1.85 16.28
N ASP A 20 -28.78 1.51 17.21
CA ASP A 20 -27.32 1.55 16.97
C ASP A 20 -26.92 0.65 15.78
N PHE A 21 -27.54 -0.53 15.69
CA PHE A 21 -27.27 -1.47 14.61
C PHE A 21 -27.74 -0.95 13.25
N LEU A 22 -28.92 -0.32 13.17
CA LEU A 22 -29.40 0.29 11.93
C LEU A 22 -28.52 1.47 11.48
N VAL A 23 -28.05 2.29 12.42
CA VAL A 23 -27.08 3.37 12.13
C VAL A 23 -25.77 2.78 11.59
N PHE A 24 -25.29 1.68 12.18
CA PHE A 24 -24.12 0.97 11.70
C PHE A 24 -24.29 0.42 10.28
N ILE A 25 -25.41 -0.24 9.97
CA ILE A 25 -25.68 -0.77 8.62
C ILE A 25 -25.75 0.37 7.60
N ASN A 26 -26.41 1.48 7.93
CA ASN A 26 -26.42 2.63 7.06
C ASN A 26 -25.00 3.20 6.83
N TRP A 27 -24.19 3.30 7.89
CA TRP A 27 -22.80 3.71 7.77
C TRP A 27 -21.99 2.73 6.90
N MET A 28 -22.15 1.42 7.07
CA MET A 28 -21.51 0.39 6.25
C MET A 28 -21.85 0.52 4.76
N ASN A 29 -23.12 0.76 4.43
CA ASN A 29 -23.54 0.98 3.04
C ASN A 29 -22.92 2.25 2.42
N GLN A 30 -22.62 3.27 3.24
CA GLN A 30 -21.92 4.47 2.78
C GLN A 30 -20.42 4.23 2.64
N THR A 31 -19.83 3.47 3.57
CA THR A 31 -18.43 3.01 3.51
C THR A 31 -18.18 2.22 2.23
N GLU A 32 -19.04 1.28 1.87
CA GLU A 32 -18.94 0.51 0.61
C GLU A 32 -18.91 1.43 -0.61
N LYS A 33 -19.84 2.38 -0.71
CA LYS A 33 -19.88 3.37 -1.80
C LYS A 33 -18.65 4.27 -1.84
N SER A 34 -18.07 4.59 -0.68
CA SER A 34 -16.87 5.42 -0.59
C SER A 34 -15.65 4.63 -1.07
N LEU A 35 -15.54 3.35 -0.69
CA LEU A 35 -14.49 2.46 -1.13
C LEU A 35 -14.52 2.24 -2.66
N ASP A 36 -15.69 2.03 -3.25
CA ASP A 36 -15.85 1.89 -4.71
C ASP A 36 -15.37 3.13 -5.48
N ARG A 37 -15.48 4.31 -4.86
CA ARG A 37 -15.07 5.59 -5.46
C ARG A 37 -13.66 6.02 -5.06
N ALA A 38 -12.95 5.22 -4.26
CA ALA A 38 -11.70 5.60 -3.62
C ALA A 38 -11.76 6.93 -2.84
N GLU A 39 -12.92 7.20 -2.22
CA GLU A 39 -13.16 8.36 -1.36
C GLU A 39 -12.87 8.03 0.12
N PRO A 40 -12.54 9.03 0.95
CA PRO A 40 -12.32 8.82 2.39
C PRO A 40 -13.57 8.25 3.05
N LEU A 41 -13.37 7.37 4.03
CA LEU A 41 -14.48 6.73 4.73
C LEU A 41 -15.36 7.76 5.47
N PRO A 42 -16.68 7.49 5.59
CA PRO A 42 -17.58 8.37 6.33
C PRO A 42 -17.16 8.51 7.79
N ALA A 43 -17.40 9.70 8.35
CA ALA A 43 -17.09 10.01 9.74
C ALA A 43 -17.86 9.10 10.72
N LEU A 44 -17.36 9.00 11.95
CA LEU A 44 -18.00 8.22 13.01
C LEU A 44 -19.40 8.81 13.32
N PRO A 45 -20.49 8.06 13.11
CA PRO A 45 -21.83 8.52 13.46
C PRO A 45 -22.00 8.59 14.99
N ASN A 46 -22.95 9.41 15.44
CA ASN A 46 -23.33 9.43 16.84
C ASN A 46 -24.04 8.12 17.20
N LEU A 47 -23.45 7.36 18.12
CA LEU A 47 -23.87 6.03 18.52
C LEU A 47 -23.79 5.96 20.03
N ASP A 48 -24.73 5.29 20.67
CA ASP A 48 -24.72 5.12 22.13
C ASP A 48 -23.91 3.87 22.52
N SER A 49 -23.94 2.83 21.68
CA SER A 49 -23.16 1.61 21.88
C SER A 49 -21.65 1.80 21.67
N ALA A 50 -20.88 1.63 22.75
CA ALA A 50 -19.41 1.64 22.71
C ALA A 50 -18.82 0.53 21.81
N LYS A 51 -19.51 -0.62 21.70
CA LYS A 51 -19.08 -1.73 20.84
C LYS A 51 -19.16 -1.38 19.36
N VAL A 52 -20.30 -0.84 18.93
CA VAL A 52 -20.52 -0.45 17.53
C VAL A 52 -19.56 0.66 17.13
N ARG A 53 -19.34 1.66 18.01
CA ARG A 53 -18.28 2.67 17.80
C ARG A 53 -16.91 2.03 17.63
N GLY A 54 -16.57 1.04 18.46
CA GLY A 54 -15.32 0.29 18.37
C GLY A 54 -15.13 -0.43 17.04
N TRP A 55 -16.19 -1.02 16.48
CA TRP A 55 -16.14 -1.64 15.15
C TRP A 55 -15.90 -0.63 14.05
N ILE A 56 -16.62 0.50 14.05
CA ILE A 56 -16.43 1.57 13.06
C ILE A 56 -14.99 2.10 13.11
N GLN A 57 -14.48 2.37 14.32
CA GLN A 57 -13.10 2.82 14.51
C GLN A 57 -12.06 1.76 14.08
N LEU A 58 -12.37 0.47 14.22
CA LEU A 58 -11.49 -0.59 13.73
C LEU A 58 -11.45 -0.59 12.19
N VAL A 59 -12.60 -0.46 11.52
CA VAL A 59 -12.68 -0.38 10.06
C VAL A 59 -11.93 0.84 9.55
N GLN A 60 -12.17 2.02 10.13
CA GLN A 60 -11.45 3.26 9.78
C GLN A 60 -9.93 3.13 9.94
N ARG A 61 -9.45 2.52 11.03
CA ARG A 61 -8.02 2.26 11.22
C ARG A 61 -7.45 1.23 10.26
N LEU A 62 -8.24 0.25 9.82
CA LEU A 62 -7.80 -0.74 8.85
C LEU A 62 -7.66 -0.11 7.47
N GLU A 63 -8.66 0.67 7.04
CA GLU A 63 -8.62 1.39 5.76
C GLU A 63 -7.46 2.39 5.73
N GLU A 64 -7.27 3.21 6.76
CA GLU A 64 -6.14 4.15 6.81
C GLU A 64 -4.78 3.43 6.75
N ARG A 65 -4.66 2.24 7.36
CA ARG A 65 -3.45 1.42 7.25
C ARG A 65 -3.28 0.86 5.84
N PHE A 66 -4.35 0.41 5.21
CA PHE A 66 -4.34 -0.10 3.84
C PHE A 66 -3.96 1.01 2.86
N ARG A 67 -4.59 2.18 2.94
CA ARG A 67 -4.28 3.38 2.14
C ARG A 67 -2.81 3.77 2.24
N ARG A 68 -2.27 3.89 3.46
CA ARG A 68 -0.83 4.13 3.68
C ARG A 68 0.06 3.04 3.12
N SER A 69 -0.39 1.79 3.14
CA SER A 69 0.36 0.67 2.57
C SER A 69 0.43 0.77 1.05
N GLU A 70 -0.67 1.12 0.40
CA GLU A 70 -0.72 1.33 -1.05
C GLU A 70 0.14 2.52 -1.47
N GLU A 71 0.11 3.63 -0.74
CA GLU A 71 1.01 4.77 -0.99
C GLU A 71 2.50 4.37 -0.92
N LYS A 72 2.87 3.56 0.07
CA LYS A 72 4.24 3.03 0.19
C LYS A 72 4.58 2.08 -0.96
N LYS A 73 3.63 1.24 -1.38
CA LYS A 73 3.82 0.31 -2.51
C LYS A 73 4.10 1.09 -3.79
N LEU A 74 3.30 2.12 -4.09
CA LEU A 74 3.50 3.00 -5.25
C LEU A 74 4.87 3.69 -5.20
N ALA A 75 5.29 4.18 -4.04
CA ALA A 75 6.61 4.79 -3.88
C ALA A 75 7.75 3.77 -4.09
N LEU A 76 7.60 2.53 -3.64
CA LEU A 76 8.57 1.45 -3.87
C LEU A 76 8.64 1.06 -5.35
N GLU A 77 7.50 0.92 -6.02
CA GLU A 77 7.44 0.63 -7.46
C GLU A 77 8.16 1.72 -8.27
N ALA A 78 7.92 3.00 -7.96
CA ALA A 78 8.63 4.11 -8.58
C ALA A 78 10.16 4.06 -8.34
N ASN A 79 10.58 3.67 -7.13
CA ASN A 79 12.00 3.53 -6.81
C ASN A 79 12.65 2.38 -7.58
N VAL A 80 11.96 1.25 -7.76
CA VAL A 80 12.47 0.11 -8.55
C VAL A 80 12.70 0.55 -10.00
N ILE A 81 11.73 1.24 -10.61
CA ILE A 81 11.86 1.77 -11.98
C ILE A 81 13.07 2.73 -12.09
N ALA A 82 13.24 3.61 -11.10
CA ALA A 82 14.38 4.52 -11.08
C ALA A 82 15.73 3.79 -10.95
N GLN A 83 15.80 2.75 -10.11
CA GLN A 83 16.99 1.93 -9.95
C GLN A 83 17.31 1.13 -11.21
N GLU A 84 16.30 0.57 -11.88
CA GLU A 84 16.46 -0.12 -13.17
C GLU A 84 17.02 0.81 -14.23
N ALA A 85 16.50 2.04 -14.33
CA ALA A 85 17.03 3.05 -15.25
C ALA A 85 18.49 3.42 -14.94
N GLN A 86 18.83 3.60 -13.66
CA GLN A 86 20.22 3.86 -13.23
C GLN A 86 21.16 2.70 -13.59
N LEU A 87 20.72 1.46 -13.38
CA LEU A 87 21.50 0.29 -13.74
C LEU A 87 21.70 0.18 -15.25
N GLY A 88 20.67 0.48 -16.03
CA GLY A 88 20.75 0.55 -17.50
C GLY A 88 21.78 1.57 -17.98
N GLN A 89 21.80 2.76 -17.37
CA GLN A 89 22.81 3.79 -17.66
C GLN A 89 24.23 3.32 -17.31
N LEU A 90 24.42 2.73 -16.13
CA LEU A 90 25.72 2.22 -15.71
C LEU A 90 26.23 1.12 -16.66
N LEU A 91 25.35 0.22 -17.08
CA LEU A 91 25.67 -0.83 -18.03
C LEU A 91 26.05 -0.27 -19.41
N SER A 92 25.34 0.77 -19.88
CA SER A 92 25.66 1.47 -21.13
C SER A 92 27.05 2.13 -21.07
N HIS A 93 27.36 2.80 -19.96
CA HIS A 93 28.70 3.37 -19.74
C HIS A 93 29.78 2.29 -19.72
N LEU A 94 29.52 1.13 -19.10
CA LEU A 94 30.45 0.02 -19.07
C LEU A 94 30.73 -0.55 -20.47
N HIS A 95 29.68 -0.76 -21.28
CA HIS A 95 29.85 -1.20 -22.67
C HIS A 95 30.66 -0.20 -23.50
N THR A 96 30.40 1.10 -23.32
CA THR A 96 31.15 2.18 -23.98
C THR A 96 32.63 2.12 -23.61
N ASN A 97 32.94 2.00 -22.32
CA ASN A 97 34.32 1.91 -21.84
C ASN A 97 35.04 0.68 -22.39
N ILE A 98 34.39 -0.49 -22.41
CA ILE A 98 34.98 -1.71 -22.97
C ILE A 98 35.22 -1.57 -24.47
N ALA A 99 34.28 -1.00 -25.22
CA ALA A 99 34.45 -0.75 -26.65
C ALA A 99 35.66 0.17 -26.90
N SER A 100 35.78 1.28 -26.17
CA SER A 100 36.93 2.19 -26.27
C SER A 100 38.25 1.51 -25.89
N LEU A 101 38.27 0.60 -24.91
CA LEU A 101 39.47 -0.19 -24.60
C LEU A 101 39.89 -1.09 -25.76
N TYR A 102 38.93 -1.78 -26.41
CA TYR A 102 39.24 -2.59 -27.58
C TYR A 102 39.72 -1.76 -28.76
N GLU A 103 39.15 -0.58 -28.98
CA GLU A 103 39.62 0.38 -30.00
C GLU A 103 41.06 0.82 -29.73
N ASN A 104 41.38 1.19 -28.49
CA ASN A 104 42.73 1.58 -28.08
C ASN A 104 43.76 0.45 -28.26
N LEU A 105 43.31 -0.82 -28.19
CA LEU A 105 44.14 -2.01 -28.42
C LEU A 105 44.18 -2.44 -29.90
N GLY A 106 43.55 -1.68 -30.82
CA GLY A 106 43.45 -2.01 -32.25
C GLY A 106 42.52 -3.19 -32.55
N GLN A 107 41.74 -3.66 -31.58
CA GLN A 107 40.83 -4.81 -31.70
C GLN A 107 39.43 -4.38 -32.14
N VAL A 108 39.35 -3.73 -33.30
CA VAL A 108 38.11 -3.08 -33.82
C VAL A 108 36.92 -4.05 -33.88
N GLN A 109 37.13 -5.28 -34.33
CA GLN A 109 36.05 -6.27 -34.43
C GLN A 109 35.40 -6.57 -33.06
N LYS A 110 36.20 -6.62 -31.99
CA LYS A 110 35.67 -6.86 -30.63
C LYS A 110 34.94 -5.65 -30.06
N ALA A 111 35.39 -4.43 -30.38
CA ALA A 111 34.67 -3.21 -30.00
C ALA A 111 33.26 -3.18 -30.63
N GLU A 112 33.17 -3.52 -31.92
CA GLU A 112 31.91 -3.61 -32.65
C GLU A 112 30.99 -4.72 -32.13
N ASP A 113 31.57 -5.87 -31.76
CA ASP A 113 30.80 -6.96 -31.16
C ASP A 113 30.21 -6.54 -29.79
N VAL A 114 30.94 -5.75 -28.99
CA VAL A 114 30.45 -5.22 -27.71
C VAL A 114 29.35 -4.18 -27.92
N ARG A 115 29.49 -3.26 -28.89
CA ARG A 115 28.45 -2.28 -29.22
C ARG A 115 27.16 -2.95 -29.68
N ARG A 116 27.25 -3.92 -30.60
CA ARG A 116 26.07 -4.69 -31.05
C ARG A 116 25.36 -5.42 -29.91
N ARG A 117 26.11 -5.99 -28.97
CA ARG A 117 25.52 -6.64 -27.77
C ARG A 117 24.84 -5.62 -26.85
N ALA A 118 25.43 -4.44 -26.67
CA ALA A 118 24.84 -3.37 -25.88
C ALA A 118 23.52 -2.86 -26.48
N GLU A 119 23.49 -2.67 -27.81
CA GLU A 119 22.27 -2.28 -28.54
C GLU A 119 21.17 -3.34 -28.44
N ALA A 120 21.52 -4.62 -28.56
CA ALA A 120 20.57 -5.72 -28.41
C ALA A 120 19.94 -5.78 -27.01
N LEU A 121 20.69 -5.39 -25.97
CA LEU A 121 20.21 -5.29 -24.58
C LEU A 121 19.33 -4.06 -24.33
N HIS A 122 19.34 -3.05 -25.20
CA HIS A 122 18.46 -1.87 -25.10
C HIS A 122 17.13 -2.04 -25.84
N CYS A 123 17.04 -2.99 -26.78
CA CYS A 123 15.85 -3.26 -27.59
C CYS A 123 14.96 -4.41 -27.07
N ALA A 124 15.41 -5.12 -26.04
CA ALA A 124 14.70 -6.25 -25.41
C ALA A 124 14.00 -5.79 -24.11
#